data_AF-A0A951N5W8-F1
#
_entry.id   AF-A0A951N5W8-F1
#
_cell.length_a   1.000
_cell.length_b   1.000
_cell.length_c   1.000
_cell.angle_alpha   90.00
_cell.angle_beta   90.00
_cell.angle_gamma   90.00
#
_symmetry.space_group_name_H-M   'P 1'
#
loop_
_entity.id
_entity.type
_entity.pdbx_description
1 polymer ?
#
loop_
_entity_poly.entity_id
_entity_poly.type
_entity_poly.pdbx_seq_one_letter_code
_entity_poly.pdbx_strand_id
1 'polypeptide(L)'
;MLTTEQIAQFERDGFVKGGRVLDAAQVELLQRETLRVIEEQDGAGPRPIQLINLTGNGEAPVWQIVDIYLASEPFAELVHNAQIAQEIAQLLRSESVRLWHDQIQYKPAQTGGVNPWHQDSPLWPPLTPKDRQITAWVALDDVDEENGC
;
A
#
# COMPACT_ATOMS: atom_id res chain seq x y z
N MET A 1 -15.91 -8.85 -4.42
CA MET A 1 -15.68 -10.30 -4.56
C MET A 1 -15.26 -10.58 -5.98
N LEU A 2 -14.18 -11.33 -6.16
CA LEU A 2 -13.60 -11.61 -7.47
C LEU A 2 -14.41 -12.65 -8.24
N THR A 3 -14.49 -12.47 -9.55
CA THR A 3 -15.05 -13.45 -10.50
C THR A 3 -14.12 -14.65 -10.67
N THR A 4 -14.66 -15.76 -11.17
CA THR A 4 -13.85 -16.95 -11.51
C THR A 4 -12.76 -16.62 -12.53
N GLU A 5 -13.07 -15.74 -13.49
CA GLU A 5 -12.14 -15.27 -14.50
C GLU A 5 -10.98 -14.45 -13.88
N GLN A 6 -11.29 -13.58 -12.92
CA GLN A 6 -10.27 -12.81 -12.17
C GLN A 6 -9.37 -13.70 -11.32
N ILE A 7 -9.94 -14.71 -10.65
CA ILE A 7 -9.14 -15.69 -9.87
C ILE A 7 -8.21 -16.46 -10.81
N ALA A 8 -8.74 -16.95 -11.94
CA ALA A 8 -7.93 -17.65 -12.93
C ALA A 8 -6.85 -16.76 -13.56
N GLN A 9 -7.12 -15.45 -13.72
CA GLN A 9 -6.11 -14.48 -14.17
C GLN A 9 -4.98 -14.36 -13.15
N PHE A 10 -5.30 -14.17 -11.87
CA PHE A 10 -4.30 -14.07 -10.82
C PHE A 10 -3.41 -15.32 -10.76
N GLU A 11 -3.99 -16.52 -10.90
CA GLU A 11 -3.23 -17.78 -10.90
C GLU A 11 -2.26 -17.91 -12.09
N ARG A 12 -2.61 -17.35 -13.26
CA ARG A 12 -1.75 -17.39 -14.46
C ARG A 12 -0.70 -16.29 -14.48
N ASP A 13 -1.10 -15.08 -14.11
CA ASP A 13 -0.35 -13.85 -14.38
C ASP A 13 0.34 -13.30 -13.13
N GLY A 14 -0.06 -13.76 -11.93
CA GLY A 14 0.47 -13.31 -10.65
C GLY A 14 -0.11 -11.99 -10.14
N PHE A 15 -1.06 -11.38 -10.87
CA PHE A 15 -1.75 -10.15 -10.47
C PHE A 15 -3.17 -10.07 -11.04
N VAL A 16 -4.01 -9.24 -10.44
CA VAL A 16 -5.37 -8.94 -10.92
C VAL A 16 -5.82 -7.57 -10.43
N LYS A 17 -6.67 -6.88 -11.20
CA LYS A 17 -7.32 -5.63 -10.76
C LYS A 17 -8.48 -5.96 -9.81
N GLY A 18 -8.38 -5.49 -8.56
CA GLY A 18 -9.42 -5.65 -7.52
C GLY A 18 -10.63 -4.71 -7.65
N GLY A 19 -10.55 -3.71 -8.54
CA GLY A 19 -11.61 -2.73 -8.74
C GLY A 19 -11.56 -1.58 -7.72
N ARG A 20 -12.67 -0.85 -7.59
CA ARG A 20 -12.76 0.33 -6.72
C ARG A 20 -13.05 -0.10 -5.28
N VAL A 21 -12.19 0.33 -4.36
CA VAL A 21 -12.31 0.07 -2.91
C VAL A 21 -12.45 1.34 -2.08
N LEU A 22 -12.21 2.51 -2.69
CA LEU A 22 -12.32 3.82 -2.07
C LEU A 22 -13.17 4.77 -2.92
N ASP A 23 -13.94 5.63 -2.26
CA ASP A 23 -14.53 6.80 -2.89
C ASP A 23 -13.59 8.02 -2.87
N ALA A 24 -14.00 9.10 -3.56
CA ALA A 24 -13.17 10.29 -3.69
C ALA A 24 -12.91 10.98 -2.34
N ALA A 25 -13.88 10.99 -1.43
CA ALA A 25 -13.73 11.61 -0.12
C ALA A 25 -12.76 10.80 0.77
N GLN A 26 -12.80 9.47 0.67
CA GLN A 26 -11.85 8.59 1.33
C GLN A 26 -10.43 8.79 0.81
N VAL A 27 -10.27 8.93 -0.52
CA VAL A 27 -8.96 9.24 -1.12
C VAL A 27 -8.42 10.58 -0.62
N GLU A 28 -9.22 11.66 -0.68
CA GLU A 28 -8.84 12.98 -0.19
C GLU A 28 -8.44 12.97 1.30
N LEU A 29 -9.15 12.19 2.11
CA LEU A 29 -8.84 12.01 3.53
C LEU A 29 -7.47 11.33 3.73
N LEU A 30 -7.20 10.24 3.01
CA LEU A 30 -5.94 9.49 3.13
C LEU A 30 -4.74 10.28 2.60
N GLN A 31 -4.92 11.07 1.53
CA GLN A 31 -3.91 12.01 1.04
C GLN A 31 -3.56 13.05 2.12
N ARG A 32 -4.59 13.68 2.72
CA ARG A 32 -4.38 14.63 3.82
C ARG A 32 -3.69 14.01 5.02
N GLU A 33 -4.07 12.80 5.41
CA GLU A 33 -3.46 12.09 6.52
C GLU A 33 -2.00 11.73 6.25
N THR A 34 -1.66 11.40 5.01
CA THR A 34 -0.26 11.18 4.58
C THR A 34 0.57 12.44 4.82
N LEU A 35 0.08 13.60 4.37
CA LEU A 35 0.75 14.88 4.56
C LEU A 35 0.86 15.26 6.04
N ARG A 36 -0.21 15.07 6.82
CA ARG A 36 -0.19 15.31 8.27
C ARG A 36 0.90 14.49 8.96
N VAL A 37 1.00 13.19 8.66
CA VAL A 37 2.02 12.31 9.25
C VAL A 37 3.45 12.75 8.88
N ILE A 38 3.66 13.25 7.66
CA ILE A 38 4.96 13.79 7.23
C ILE A 38 5.28 15.11 7.96
N GLU A 39 4.31 16.02 8.07
CA GLU A 39 4.47 17.33 8.71
C GLU A 39 4.71 17.19 10.23
N GLU A 40 4.05 16.23 10.86
CA GLU A 40 4.13 15.98 12.31
C GLU A 40 5.24 14.98 12.69
N GLN A 41 6.19 14.68 11.80
CA GLN A 41 7.22 13.66 12.02
C GLN A 41 8.04 13.81 13.31
N ASP A 42 8.26 15.06 13.76
CA ASP A 42 8.99 15.39 14.99
C ASP A 42 8.07 15.52 16.23
N GLY A 43 6.76 15.33 16.06
CA GLY A 43 5.74 15.47 17.11
C GLY A 43 5.69 14.31 18.09
N ALA A 44 5.10 14.52 19.27
CA ALA A 44 4.99 13.48 20.31
C ALA A 44 3.80 12.51 20.12
N GLY A 45 3.04 12.64 19.03
CA GLY A 45 1.84 11.83 18.75
C GLY A 45 2.14 10.42 18.26
N PRO A 46 1.09 9.64 17.92
CA PRO A 46 1.22 8.35 17.25
C PRO A 46 2.06 8.44 15.97
N ARG A 47 2.87 7.42 15.69
CA ARG A 47 3.82 7.42 14.56
C ARG A 47 3.86 6.09 13.83
N PRO A 48 4.22 6.09 12.53
CA PRO A 48 4.57 4.87 11.82
C PRO A 48 5.79 4.19 12.45
N ILE A 49 6.02 2.92 12.14
CA ILE A 49 7.26 2.23 12.52
C ILE A 49 8.47 2.90 11.86
N GLN A 50 8.31 3.37 10.62
CA GLN A 50 9.37 4.02 9.88
C GLN A 50 8.83 5.20 9.06
N LEU A 51 9.55 6.31 9.07
CA LEU A 51 9.29 7.50 8.26
C LEU A 51 10.65 8.07 7.81
N ILE A 52 11.01 7.85 6.54
CA ILE A 52 12.33 8.22 6.02
C ILE A 52 12.19 9.01 4.73
N ASN A 53 12.90 10.15 4.66
CA ASN A 53 13.14 10.86 3.42
C ASN A 53 14.30 10.20 2.66
N LEU A 54 13.97 9.46 1.61
CA LEU A 54 14.93 8.70 0.79
C LEU A 54 15.86 9.59 -0.02
N THR A 55 15.51 10.86 -0.26
CA THR A 55 16.36 11.78 -1.02
C THR A 55 17.42 12.46 -0.15
N GLY A 56 17.18 12.54 1.17
CA GLY A 56 17.98 13.37 2.08
C GLY A 56 17.90 14.88 1.81
N ASN A 57 17.12 15.34 0.82
CA ASN A 57 16.88 16.75 0.50
C ASN A 57 15.45 17.15 0.93
N GLY A 58 15.30 18.34 1.50
CA GLY A 58 14.01 18.89 1.92
C GLY A 58 13.18 19.53 0.80
N GLU A 59 13.76 19.84 -0.36
CA GLU A 59 13.04 20.55 -1.44
C GLU A 59 12.02 19.68 -2.18
N ALA A 60 12.35 18.40 -2.38
CA ALA A 60 11.47 17.44 -3.05
C ALA A 60 11.63 16.04 -2.41
N PRO A 61 11.15 15.87 -1.17
CA PRO A 61 11.40 14.66 -0.41
C PRO A 61 10.55 13.50 -0.93
N VAL A 62 11.20 12.36 -1.16
CA VAL A 62 10.53 11.09 -1.42
C VAL A 62 10.44 10.36 -0.09
N TRP A 63 9.22 10.12 0.40
CA TRP A 63 9.03 9.49 1.70
C TRP A 63 8.70 8.01 1.56
N GLN A 64 9.40 7.19 2.34
CA GLN A 64 8.96 5.85 2.68
C GLN A 64 8.34 5.89 4.08
N ILE A 65 7.10 5.45 4.18
CA ILE A 65 6.36 5.36 5.44
C ILE A 65 5.92 3.90 5.63
N VAL A 66 6.33 3.25 6.72
CA VAL A 66 5.97 1.85 7.03
C VAL A 66 5.09 1.83 8.27
N ASP A 67 3.97 1.12 8.20
CA ASP A 67 2.97 1.03 9.26
C ASP A 67 2.30 2.37 9.61
N ILE A 68 1.91 3.12 8.57
CA ILE A 68 1.21 4.41 8.73
C ILE A 68 -0.13 4.25 9.46
N TYR A 69 -0.75 3.07 9.39
CA TYR A 69 -1.95 2.74 10.16
C TYR A 69 -1.79 2.92 11.68
N LEU A 70 -0.56 2.88 12.22
CA LEU A 70 -0.29 3.16 13.64
C LEU A 70 -0.40 4.65 13.98
N ALA A 71 -0.28 5.52 12.99
CA ALA A 71 -0.30 6.98 13.13
C ALA A 71 -1.62 7.62 12.70
N SER A 72 -2.48 6.88 12.01
CA SER A 72 -3.67 7.42 11.36
C SER A 72 -4.82 6.42 11.36
N GLU A 73 -5.92 6.80 12.02
CA GLU A 73 -7.14 5.99 12.10
C GLU A 73 -7.75 5.70 10.71
N PRO A 74 -7.83 6.65 9.76
CA PRO A 74 -8.26 6.34 8.39
C PRO A 74 -7.42 5.26 7.69
N PHE A 75 -6.10 5.24 7.90
CA PHE A 75 -5.25 4.15 7.39
C PHE A 75 -5.50 2.83 8.14
N ALA A 76 -5.76 2.89 9.46
CA ALA A 76 -6.17 1.72 10.24
C ALA A 76 -7.49 1.12 9.73
N GLU A 77 -8.45 1.95 9.30
CA GLU A 77 -9.67 1.48 8.65
C GLU A 77 -9.39 0.86 7.28
N LEU A 78 -8.52 1.48 6.47
CA LEU A 78 -8.17 0.97 5.13
C LEU A 78 -7.51 -0.42 5.19
N VAL A 79 -6.54 -0.63 6.08
CA VAL A 79 -5.85 -1.93 6.20
C VAL A 79 -6.78 -3.04 6.71
N HIS A 80 -7.93 -2.69 7.31
CA HIS A 80 -9.00 -3.60 7.71
C HIS A 80 -10.21 -3.61 6.74
N ASN A 81 -10.07 -3.02 5.54
CA ASN A 81 -11.15 -2.98 4.56
C ASN A 81 -11.63 -4.40 4.22
N ALA A 82 -12.92 -4.66 4.48
CA ALA A 82 -13.49 -5.98 4.35
C ALA A 82 -13.47 -6.51 2.90
N GLN A 83 -13.64 -5.64 1.91
CA GLN A 83 -13.58 -6.04 0.50
C GLN A 83 -12.17 -6.51 0.13
N ILE A 84 -11.14 -5.74 0.48
CA ILE A 84 -9.73 -6.12 0.24
C ILE A 84 -9.41 -7.44 0.93
N ALA A 85 -9.71 -7.55 2.23
CA ALA A 85 -9.42 -8.76 3.00
C ALA A 85 -10.12 -10.01 2.43
N GLN A 86 -11.38 -9.88 2.01
CA GLN A 86 -12.14 -10.97 1.40
C GLN A 86 -11.60 -11.38 0.03
N GLU A 87 -11.20 -10.42 -0.80
CA GLU A 87 -10.63 -10.71 -2.13
C GLU A 87 -9.26 -11.38 -2.02
N ILE A 88 -8.40 -10.94 -1.10
CA ILE A 88 -7.12 -11.62 -0.82
C ILE A 88 -7.39 -13.04 -0.27
N ALA A 89 -8.33 -13.19 0.66
CA ALA A 89 -8.69 -14.50 1.22
C ALA A 89 -9.18 -15.46 0.12
N GLN A 90 -9.96 -14.98 -0.86
CA GLN A 90 -10.36 -15.77 -2.03
C GLN A 90 -9.16 -16.24 -2.85
N LEU A 91 -8.23 -15.33 -3.18
CA LEU A 91 -7.03 -15.66 -3.96
C LEU A 91 -6.13 -16.67 -3.24
N LEU A 92 -6.00 -16.55 -1.92
CA LEU A 92 -5.22 -17.47 -1.10
C LEU A 92 -5.95 -18.77 -0.74
N ARG A 93 -7.25 -18.89 -1.08
CA ARG A 93 -8.13 -19.98 -0.65
C ARG A 93 -8.05 -20.19 0.88
N SER A 94 -8.15 -19.09 1.61
CA SER A 94 -8.04 -19.03 3.08
C SER A 94 -9.33 -18.50 3.69
N GLU A 95 -9.61 -18.87 4.93
CA GLU A 95 -10.74 -18.33 5.71
C GLU A 95 -10.45 -16.91 6.22
N SER A 96 -9.17 -16.57 6.41
CA SER A 96 -8.74 -15.28 6.91
C SER A 96 -7.35 -14.90 6.41
N VAL A 97 -7.04 -13.62 6.52
CA VAL A 97 -5.73 -13.04 6.21
C VAL A 97 -5.26 -12.19 7.38
N ARG A 98 -3.95 -11.98 7.49
CA ARG A 98 -3.34 -11.15 8.51
C ARG A 98 -2.51 -10.07 7.82
N LEU A 99 -2.65 -8.84 8.28
CA LEU A 99 -1.77 -7.75 7.87
C LEU A 99 -0.34 -8.04 8.30
N TRP A 100 0.60 -7.92 7.37
CA TRP A 100 2.03 -7.97 7.66
C TRP A 100 2.57 -6.58 7.98
N HIS A 101 2.42 -5.66 7.03
CA HIS A 101 2.63 -4.23 7.20
C HIS A 101 1.82 -3.49 6.12
N ASP A 102 1.64 -2.18 6.29
CA ASP A 102 1.32 -1.29 5.16
C ASP A 102 2.55 -0.44 4.80
N GLN A 103 2.51 0.18 3.63
CA GLN A 103 3.58 1.08 3.21
C GLN A 103 3.06 2.17 2.27
N ILE A 104 3.45 3.41 2.52
CA ILE A 104 3.32 4.52 1.58
C ILE A 104 4.67 4.79 0.94
N GLN A 105 4.68 4.86 -0.39
CA GLN A 105 5.72 5.53 -1.15
C GLN A 105 5.17 6.85 -1.65
N TYR A 106 5.49 7.93 -0.95
CA TYR A 106 5.10 9.27 -1.38
C TYR A 106 6.15 9.84 -2.33
N LYS A 107 5.72 10.11 -3.55
CA LYS A 107 6.54 10.65 -4.63
C LYS A 107 5.91 11.95 -5.14
N PRO A 108 6.51 13.12 -4.85
CA PRO A 108 6.06 14.37 -5.44
C PRO A 108 6.11 14.31 -6.97
N ALA A 109 5.27 15.09 -7.65
CA ALA A 109 5.30 15.19 -9.10
C ALA A 109 6.74 15.43 -9.60
N GLN A 110 7.14 14.71 -10.66
CA GLN A 110 8.46 14.78 -11.28
C GLN A 110 9.64 14.32 -10.40
N THR A 111 9.36 13.81 -9.20
CA THR A 111 10.35 13.33 -8.23
C THR A 111 10.02 11.89 -7.81
N GLY A 112 11.01 11.06 -7.47
CA GLY A 112 10.74 9.70 -6.95
C GLY A 112 11.30 8.54 -7.76
N GLY A 113 11.85 8.79 -8.95
CA GLY A 113 12.60 7.81 -9.72
C GLY A 113 11.82 6.53 -10.08
N VAL A 114 12.50 5.64 -10.80
CA VAL A 114 11.95 4.34 -11.20
C VAL A 114 12.12 3.34 -10.07
N ASN A 115 11.07 2.57 -9.75
CA ASN A 115 11.21 1.39 -8.91
C ASN A 115 11.80 0.27 -9.77
N PRO A 116 13.01 -0.24 -9.45
CA PRO A 116 13.60 -1.32 -10.23
C PRO A 116 12.78 -2.60 -10.12
N TRP A 117 12.87 -3.47 -11.12
CA TRP A 117 12.24 -4.80 -11.10
C TRP A 117 12.69 -5.59 -9.86
N HIS A 118 11.71 -6.10 -9.10
CA HIS A 118 11.94 -6.94 -7.94
C HIS A 118 10.73 -7.83 -7.64
N GLN A 119 10.88 -8.71 -6.65
CA GLN A 119 9.80 -9.43 -5.99
C GLN A 119 9.86 -9.10 -4.50
N ASP A 120 8.70 -8.96 -3.85
CA ASP A 120 8.63 -8.57 -2.44
C ASP A 120 9.04 -9.71 -1.49
N SER A 121 8.59 -10.93 -1.78
CA SER A 121 8.73 -12.11 -0.92
C SER A 121 10.18 -12.39 -0.41
N PRO A 122 11.25 -12.21 -1.22
CA PRO A 122 12.64 -12.25 -0.75
C PRO A 122 13.01 -11.21 0.31
N LEU A 123 12.37 -10.03 0.31
CA LEU A 123 12.60 -8.96 1.28
C LEU A 123 11.92 -9.20 2.62
N TRP A 124 11.08 -10.23 2.73
CA TRP A 124 10.41 -10.62 3.98
C TRP A 124 10.80 -12.04 4.44
N PRO A 125 12.07 -12.31 4.81
CA PRO A 125 12.54 -13.65 5.15
C PRO A 125 11.66 -14.42 6.15
N PRO A 126 11.14 -13.82 7.23
CA PRO A 126 10.35 -14.54 8.23
C PRO A 126 8.99 -15.06 7.75
N LEU A 127 8.41 -14.46 6.71
CA LEU A 127 7.10 -14.88 6.22
C LEU A 127 7.20 -16.21 5.48
N THR A 128 6.44 -17.20 5.93
CA THR A 128 6.39 -18.55 5.36
C THR A 128 4.96 -19.10 5.40
N PRO A 129 4.51 -19.83 4.35
CA PRO A 129 5.24 -20.11 3.11
C PRO A 129 5.28 -18.90 2.15
N LYS A 130 6.21 -18.91 1.19
CA LYS A 130 6.49 -17.76 0.29
C LYS A 130 5.40 -17.48 -0.75
N ASP A 131 4.58 -18.48 -1.05
CA ASP A 131 3.46 -18.45 -2.00
C ASP A 131 2.13 -18.03 -1.37
N ARG A 132 2.12 -17.67 -0.09
CA ARG A 132 0.92 -17.23 0.66
C ARG A 132 0.95 -15.75 1.04
N GLN A 133 1.62 -14.95 0.24
CA GLN A 133 1.81 -13.50 0.45
C GLN A 133 1.20 -12.77 -0.74
N ILE A 134 0.38 -11.75 -0.47
CA ILE A 134 -0.25 -10.90 -1.50
C ILE A 134 -0.14 -9.45 -1.04
N THR A 135 0.34 -8.59 -1.94
CA THR A 135 0.30 -7.14 -1.81
C THR A 135 -0.97 -6.62 -2.46
N ALA A 136 -1.80 -5.89 -1.72
CA ALA A 136 -2.86 -5.07 -2.29
C ALA A 136 -2.34 -3.64 -2.47
N TRP A 137 -2.12 -3.24 -3.72
CA TRP A 137 -1.71 -1.88 -4.05
C TRP A 137 -2.95 -1.02 -4.32
N VAL A 138 -3.15 0.01 -3.50
CA VAL A 138 -4.30 0.92 -3.58
C VAL A 138 -3.81 2.30 -4.01
N ALA A 139 -4.25 2.75 -5.18
CA ALA A 139 -3.93 4.07 -5.69
C ALA A 139 -4.62 5.16 -4.84
N LEU A 140 -3.85 6.17 -4.42
CA LEU A 140 -4.38 7.38 -3.80
C LEU A 140 -4.36 8.58 -4.75
N ASP A 141 -3.88 8.39 -5.98
CA ASP A 141 -3.92 9.33 -7.08
C ASP A 141 -4.33 8.57 -8.34
N ASP A 142 -4.75 9.29 -9.38
CA ASP A 142 -4.88 8.69 -10.71
C ASP A 142 -3.50 8.25 -11.18
N VAL A 143 -3.39 7.02 -11.70
CA VAL A 143 -2.12 6.42 -12.12
C VAL A 143 -2.21 5.88 -13.54
N ASP A 144 -1.25 6.31 -14.37
CA ASP A 144 -1.12 5.98 -15.78
C ASP A 144 0.36 5.79 -16.18
N GLU A 145 0.60 5.52 -17.46
CA GLU A 145 1.95 5.29 -18.00
C GLU A 145 2.86 6.52 -17.90
N GLU A 146 2.30 7.72 -17.75
CA GLU A 146 3.05 8.98 -17.66
C GLU A 146 3.51 9.29 -16.24
N ASN A 147 2.85 8.73 -15.21
CA ASN A 147 3.15 9.01 -13.80
C ASN A 147 3.58 7.78 -12.96
N GLY A 148 3.86 6.66 -13.62
CA GLY A 148 4.59 5.53 -13.02
C GLY A 148 3.72 4.36 -12.57
N CYS A 149 2.74 3.98 -13.39
CA CYS A 149 2.00 2.71 -13.25
C CYS A 149 2.89 1.46 -13.39
#